data_AF-A0A7X6ANY4-F1
#
_entry.id   AF-A0A7X6ANY4-F1
#
_cell.length_a   1.000
_cell.length_b   1.000
_cell.length_c   1.000
_cell.angle_alpha   90.00
_cell.angle_beta   90.00
_cell.angle_gamma   90.00
#
_symmetry.space_group_name_H-M   'P 1'
#
loop_
_entity.id
_entity.type
_entity.pdbx_description
1 polymer ?
#
loop_
_entity_poly.entity_id
_entity_poly.type
_entity_poly.pdbx_seq_one_letter_code
_entity_poly.pdbx_strand_id
1 'polypeptide(L)'
;LMRAALDLASEGGYDRVQMREVAERADVALGTLYHYFTSKDHLLAEAMNEWLDGLAESVARHPPSGETTRERVLDVLHRSTERMEEYPALTAALIGGFVAEGEPVAACQERLHASFSAIMGHAFEDGYPPDRRDHVIRTLEHVWFSALIGWKNRWISFERAISDLEDAAGLLLTEE
;
A
#
# COMPACT_ATOMS: atom_id res chain seq x y z
N LEU A 1 17.19 -2.85 8.40
CA LEU A 1 16.19 -3.82 8.91
C LEU A 1 15.10 -4.09 7.88
N MET A 2 14.30 -3.09 7.49
CA MET A 2 13.24 -3.25 6.48
C MET A 2 13.74 -3.81 5.14
N ARG A 3 14.84 -3.29 4.58
CA ARG A 3 15.45 -3.86 3.35
C ARG A 3 15.76 -5.36 3.46
N ALA A 4 16.32 -5.83 4.58
CA ALA A 4 16.60 -7.25 4.77
C ALA A 4 15.31 -8.09 4.86
N ALA A 5 14.24 -7.54 5.43
CA ALA A 5 12.93 -8.19 5.44
C ALA A 5 12.29 -8.23 4.04
N LEU A 6 12.41 -7.15 3.24
CA LEU A 6 11.93 -7.10 1.86
C LEU A 6 12.66 -8.12 0.97
N ASP A 7 13.98 -8.27 1.14
CA ASP A 7 14.76 -9.30 0.45
C ASP A 7 14.23 -10.71 0.75
N LEU A 8 14.09 -11.03 2.05
CA LEU A 8 13.56 -12.34 2.48
C LEU A 8 12.11 -12.54 2.01
N ALA A 9 11.27 -11.51 2.06
CA ALA A 9 9.91 -11.58 1.54
C ALA A 9 9.88 -11.81 0.02
N SER A 10 10.85 -11.29 -0.72
CA SER A 10 10.97 -11.53 -2.17
C SER A 10 11.42 -12.96 -2.47
N GLU A 11 12.22 -13.58 -1.60
CA GLU A 11 12.68 -14.96 -1.76
C GLU A 11 11.59 -16.02 -1.52
N GLY A 12 10.64 -15.77 -0.62
CA GLY A 12 9.67 -16.79 -0.23
C GLY A 12 8.41 -16.29 0.48
N GLY A 13 8.06 -15.02 0.28
CA GLY A 13 6.87 -14.39 0.81
C GLY A 13 6.90 -14.24 2.33
N TYR A 14 5.70 -14.13 2.91
CA TYR A 14 5.53 -13.84 4.33
C TYR A 14 6.30 -14.82 5.19
N ASP A 15 6.14 -16.13 5.02
CA ASP A 15 6.72 -17.16 5.89
C ASP A 15 8.26 -17.20 5.87
N ARG A 16 8.88 -16.77 4.78
CA ARG A 16 10.34 -16.69 4.64
C ARG A 16 10.95 -15.61 5.55
N VAL A 17 10.19 -14.59 5.93
CA VAL A 17 10.65 -13.52 6.81
C VAL A 17 10.65 -14.02 8.26
N GLN A 18 11.83 -14.37 8.77
CA GLN A 18 12.04 -14.70 10.18
C GLN A 18 12.92 -13.65 10.85
N MET A 19 12.54 -13.21 12.06
CA MET A 19 13.22 -12.11 12.77
C MET A 19 14.72 -12.36 12.99
N ARG A 20 15.12 -13.62 13.22
CA ARG A 20 16.53 -14.01 13.35
C ARG A 20 17.31 -13.81 12.06
N GLU A 21 16.77 -14.30 10.95
CA GLU A 21 17.40 -14.17 9.64
C GLU A 21 17.42 -12.72 9.15
N VAL A 22 16.41 -11.91 9.50
CA VAL A 22 16.45 -10.46 9.25
C VAL A 22 17.59 -9.82 10.01
N ALA A 23 17.78 -10.16 11.29
CA ALA A 23 18.86 -9.60 12.12
C ALA A 23 20.23 -10.02 11.58
N GLU A 24 20.40 -11.30 11.24
CA GLU A 24 21.62 -11.83 10.62
C GLU A 24 21.92 -11.14 9.28
N ARG A 25 20.93 -11.03 8.39
CA ARG A 25 21.11 -10.40 7.07
C ARG A 25 21.34 -8.89 7.15
N ALA A 26 20.80 -8.23 8.17
CA ALA A 26 21.03 -6.81 8.43
C ALA A 26 22.31 -6.53 9.24
N ASP A 27 23.06 -7.57 9.62
CA ASP A 27 24.26 -7.49 10.47
C ASP A 27 24.02 -6.74 11.80
N VAL A 28 22.93 -7.07 12.49
CA VAL A 28 22.60 -6.51 13.80
C VAL A 28 22.27 -7.61 14.81
N ALA A 29 22.41 -7.30 16.11
CA ALA A 29 21.93 -8.19 17.15
C ALA A 29 20.40 -8.33 17.10
N LEU A 30 19.89 -9.53 17.39
CA LEU A 30 18.45 -9.79 17.46
C LEU A 30 17.72 -8.86 18.44
N GLY A 31 18.35 -8.55 19.58
CA GLY A 31 17.81 -7.60 20.55
C GLY A 31 17.67 -6.18 20.00
N THR A 32 18.58 -5.75 19.13
CA THR A 32 18.48 -4.46 18.43
C THR A 32 17.30 -4.45 17.49
N LEU A 33 17.07 -5.53 16.74
CA LEU A 33 15.92 -5.63 15.85
C LEU A 33 14.60 -5.58 16.62
N TYR A 34 14.48 -6.29 17.76
CA TYR A 34 13.27 -6.23 18.60
C TYR A 34 13.08 -4.90 19.33
N HIS A 35 14.14 -4.12 19.50
CA HIS A 35 14.02 -2.76 20.03
C HIS A 35 13.26 -1.83 19.06
N TYR A 36 13.46 -2.01 17.74
CA TYR A 36 12.75 -1.23 16.71
C TYR A 36 11.40 -1.86 16.34
N PHE A 37 11.35 -3.18 16.20
CA PHE A 37 10.18 -3.89 15.70
C PHE A 37 9.78 -5.02 16.65
N THR A 38 8.65 -4.81 17.33
CA THR A 38 8.08 -5.76 18.29
C THR A 38 7.70 -7.11 17.68
N SER A 39 7.39 -7.16 16.38
CA SER A 39 7.03 -8.37 15.66
C SER A 39 7.43 -8.29 14.18
N LYS A 40 7.38 -9.45 13.51
CA LYS A 40 7.49 -9.55 12.05
C LYS A 40 6.41 -8.72 11.35
N ASP A 41 5.20 -8.72 11.88
CA ASP A 41 4.07 -7.96 11.33
C ASP A 41 4.31 -6.46 11.43
N HIS A 42 4.76 -5.99 12.59
CA HIS A 42 5.14 -4.59 12.78
C HIS A 42 6.27 -4.19 11.80
N LEU A 43 7.29 -5.04 11.63
CA LEU A 43 8.36 -4.80 10.65
C LEU A 43 7.85 -4.71 9.21
N LEU A 44 6.95 -5.60 8.80
CA LEU A 44 6.38 -5.62 7.44
C LEU A 44 5.37 -4.47 7.23
N ALA A 45 4.63 -4.07 8.26
CA ALA A 45 3.72 -2.93 8.23
C ALA A 45 4.49 -1.61 8.09
N GLU A 46 5.61 -1.45 8.81
CA GLU A 46 6.50 -0.29 8.64
C GLU A 46 7.14 -0.28 7.25
N ALA A 47 7.54 -1.45 6.71
CA ALA A 47 8.05 -1.54 5.35
C ALA A 47 7.00 -1.19 4.29
N MET A 48 5.71 -1.50 4.54
CA MET A 48 4.59 -1.08 3.70
C MET A 48 4.43 0.44 3.71
N ASN A 49 4.53 1.08 4.88
CA ASN A 49 4.51 2.54 4.98
C ASN A 49 5.68 3.20 4.26
N GLU A 50 6.90 2.68 4.38
CA GLU A 50 8.06 3.20 3.62
C GLU A 50 7.83 3.11 2.10
N TRP A 51 7.19 2.04 1.63
CA TRP A 51 6.81 1.90 0.22
C TRP A 51 5.76 2.95 -0.21
N LEU A 52 4.73 3.17 0.61
CA LEU A 52 3.69 4.19 0.36
C LEU A 52 4.26 5.61 0.36
N ASP A 53 5.16 5.92 1.29
CA ASP A 53 5.82 7.23 1.37
C ASP A 53 6.66 7.48 0.10
N GLY A 54 7.39 6.47 -0.38
CA GLY A 54 8.10 6.53 -1.66
C GLY A 54 7.17 6.71 -2.87
N LEU A 55 5.99 6.08 -2.85
CA LEU A 55 4.97 6.26 -3.88
C LEU A 55 4.41 7.70 -3.85
N ALA A 56 4.12 8.24 -2.66
CA ALA A 56 3.66 9.62 -2.50
C ALA A 56 4.67 10.62 -3.07
N GLU A 57 5.96 10.46 -2.75
CA GLU A 57 7.02 11.29 -3.33
C GLU A 57 7.11 11.13 -4.86
N SER A 58 6.96 9.91 -5.38
CA SER A 58 7.01 9.65 -6.82
C SER A 58 5.88 10.37 -7.55
N VAL A 59 4.65 10.28 -7.04
CA VAL A 59 3.46 10.94 -7.59
C VAL A 59 3.58 12.46 -7.47
N ALA A 60 4.13 12.98 -6.37
CA ALA A 60 4.38 14.41 -6.23
C ALA A 60 5.39 14.93 -7.26
N ARG A 61 6.45 14.16 -7.57
CA ARG A 61 7.45 14.49 -8.60
C ARG A 61 6.92 14.32 -10.02
N HIS A 62 6.03 13.38 -10.24
CA HIS A 62 5.42 13.07 -11.54
C HIS A 62 3.89 13.05 -11.39
N PRO A 63 3.25 14.24 -11.40
CA PRO A 63 1.81 14.36 -11.22
C PRO A 63 1.03 13.46 -12.19
N PRO A 64 -0.15 12.97 -11.78
CA PRO A 64 -0.94 12.10 -12.62
C PRO A 64 -1.35 12.75 -13.94
N SER A 65 -1.33 11.94 -14.99
CA SER A 65 -1.75 12.34 -16.34
C SER A 65 -3.25 12.12 -16.54
N GLY A 66 -3.87 12.92 -17.43
CA GLY A 66 -5.30 12.86 -17.73
C GLY A 66 -5.92 14.24 -17.86
N GLU A 67 -6.98 14.34 -18.67
CA GLU A 67 -7.79 15.55 -18.85
C GLU A 67 -8.89 15.67 -17.79
N THR A 68 -9.34 14.55 -17.21
CA THR A 68 -10.35 14.54 -16.16
C THR A 68 -9.81 14.04 -14.81
N THR A 69 -10.45 14.43 -13.71
CA THR A 69 -10.11 13.89 -12.37
C THR A 69 -10.20 12.37 -12.34
N ARG A 70 -11.15 11.78 -13.07
CA ARG A 70 -11.28 10.33 -13.20
C ARG A 70 -10.04 9.71 -13.83
N GLU A 71 -9.62 10.21 -14.99
CA GLU A 71 -8.42 9.71 -15.68
C GLU A 71 -7.18 9.83 -14.79
N ARG A 72 -7.02 10.94 -14.08
CA ARG A 72 -5.90 11.16 -13.15
C ARG A 72 -5.92 10.18 -11.97
N VAL A 73 -7.11 9.87 -11.43
CA VAL A 73 -7.26 8.86 -10.36
C VAL A 73 -6.90 7.47 -10.88
N LEU A 74 -7.37 7.10 -12.07
CA LEU A 74 -7.03 5.83 -12.71
C LEU A 74 -5.52 5.71 -12.96
N ASP A 75 -4.88 6.78 -13.43
CA ASP A 75 -3.42 6.83 -13.62
C ASP A 75 -2.64 6.64 -12.31
N VAL A 76 -3.08 7.20 -11.18
CA VAL A 76 -2.49 6.90 -9.87
C VAL A 76 -2.68 5.43 -9.50
N LEU A 77 -3.90 4.89 -9.65
CA LEU A 77 -4.21 3.50 -9.31
C LEU A 77 -3.36 2.51 -10.12
N HIS A 78 -3.25 2.69 -11.43
CA HIS A 78 -2.41 1.86 -12.28
C HIS A 78 -0.95 1.91 -11.85
N ARG A 79 -0.34 3.10 -11.74
CA ARG A 79 1.06 3.24 -11.34
C ARG A 79 1.36 2.64 -9.97
N SER A 80 0.40 2.71 -9.03
CA SER A 80 0.55 2.12 -7.71
C SER A 80 0.54 0.59 -7.71
N THR A 81 -0.09 -0.02 -8.72
CA THR A 81 -0.35 -1.46 -8.78
C THR A 81 0.52 -2.19 -9.82
N GLU A 82 1.11 -1.48 -10.78
CA GLU A 82 1.97 -2.01 -11.86
C GLU A 82 3.03 -3.03 -11.40
N ARG A 83 3.68 -2.77 -10.26
CA ARG A 83 4.76 -3.64 -9.76
C ARG A 83 4.30 -4.77 -8.83
N MET A 84 3.01 -4.82 -8.49
CA MET A 84 2.49 -5.85 -7.61
C MET A 84 2.53 -7.24 -8.25
N GLU A 85 2.31 -7.33 -9.57
CA GLU A 85 2.39 -8.61 -10.30
C GLU A 85 3.82 -9.09 -10.52
N GLU A 86 4.79 -8.17 -10.55
CA GLU A 86 6.22 -8.52 -10.69
C GLU A 86 6.74 -9.23 -9.43
N TYR A 87 6.22 -8.86 -8.25
CA TYR A 87 6.69 -9.37 -6.95
C TYR A 87 5.54 -9.84 -6.04
N PRO A 88 4.74 -10.83 -6.46
CA PRO A 88 3.49 -11.18 -5.76
C PRO A 88 3.74 -11.72 -4.35
N ALA A 89 4.84 -12.45 -4.13
CA ALA A 89 5.21 -12.95 -2.82
C ALA A 89 5.57 -11.83 -1.84
N LEU A 90 6.32 -10.83 -2.32
CA LEU A 90 6.68 -9.63 -1.56
C LEU A 90 5.43 -8.82 -1.19
N THR A 91 4.61 -8.51 -2.19
CA THR A 91 3.38 -7.73 -2.00
C THR A 91 2.42 -8.42 -1.04
N ALA A 92 2.23 -9.75 -1.17
CA ALA A 92 1.40 -10.51 -0.23
C ALA A 92 1.96 -10.51 1.21
N ALA A 93 3.29 -10.49 1.37
CA ALA A 93 3.94 -10.39 2.68
C ALA A 93 3.71 -9.04 3.35
N LEU A 94 3.86 -7.95 2.60
CA LEU A 94 3.62 -6.59 3.08
C LEU A 94 2.17 -6.40 3.51
N ILE A 95 1.21 -6.79 2.66
CA ILE A 95 -0.22 -6.78 3.01
C ILE A 95 -0.46 -7.66 4.23
N GLY A 96 0.17 -8.83 4.30
CA GLY A 96 0.03 -9.76 5.43
C GLY A 96 0.41 -9.16 6.78
N GLY A 97 1.57 -8.50 6.86
CA GLY A 97 1.98 -7.81 8.09
C GLY A 97 1.13 -6.58 8.38
N PHE A 98 0.71 -5.87 7.34
CA PHE A 98 -0.09 -4.66 7.47
C PHE A 98 -1.52 -4.92 7.98
N VAL A 99 -2.15 -6.04 7.60
CA VAL A 99 -3.51 -6.39 8.07
C VAL A 99 -3.52 -7.23 9.34
N ALA A 100 -2.35 -7.50 9.93
CA ALA A 100 -2.24 -8.26 11.16
C ALA A 100 -2.77 -7.48 12.37
N GLU A 101 -3.11 -8.21 13.44
CA GLU A 101 -3.54 -7.62 14.70
C GLU A 101 -2.34 -7.18 15.55
N GLY A 102 -2.50 -6.08 16.29
CA GLY A 102 -1.54 -5.63 17.30
C GLY A 102 -1.34 -4.12 17.32
N GLU A 103 -1.13 -3.56 18.52
CA GLU A 103 -1.07 -2.10 18.72
C GLU A 103 -0.03 -1.37 17.83
N PRO A 104 1.22 -1.86 17.67
CA PRO A 104 2.17 -1.20 16.77
C PRO A 104 1.77 -1.27 15.29
N VAL A 105 1.04 -2.32 14.88
CA VAL A 105 0.52 -2.45 13.52
C VAL A 105 -0.66 -1.49 13.30
N ALA A 106 -1.51 -1.29 14.31
CA ALA A 106 -2.60 -0.31 14.24
C ALA A 106 -2.07 1.12 14.00
N ALA A 107 -0.99 1.51 14.69
CA ALA A 107 -0.33 2.78 14.43
C ALA A 107 0.23 2.89 12.98
N CYS A 108 0.70 1.78 12.41
CA CYS A 108 1.09 1.74 10.99
C CYS A 108 -0.12 1.91 10.07
N GLN A 109 -1.28 1.33 10.43
CA GLN A 109 -2.52 1.44 9.67
C GLN A 109 -3.08 2.87 9.67
N GLU A 110 -2.96 3.60 10.77
CA GLU A 110 -3.36 5.00 10.83
C GLU A 110 -2.53 5.89 9.89
N ARG A 111 -1.23 5.58 9.75
CA ARG A 111 -0.34 6.30 8.80
C ARG A 111 -0.72 6.05 7.33
N LEU A 112 -1.17 4.85 6.98
CA LEU A 112 -1.63 4.55 5.61
C LEU A 112 -2.67 5.55 5.14
N HIS A 113 -3.65 5.90 5.99
CA HIS A 113 -4.71 6.83 5.61
C HIS A 113 -4.14 8.18 5.14
N ALA A 114 -3.13 8.69 5.85
CA ALA A 114 -2.44 9.92 5.48
C ALA A 114 -1.68 9.77 4.16
N SER A 115 -0.92 8.69 3.98
CA SER A 115 -0.14 8.46 2.75
C SER A 115 -1.06 8.23 1.54
N PHE A 116 -2.14 7.45 1.70
CA PHE A 116 -3.14 7.22 0.65
C PHE A 116 -3.84 8.53 0.24
N SER A 117 -4.23 9.34 1.22
CA SER A 117 -4.82 10.66 0.98
C SER A 117 -3.86 11.61 0.27
N ALA A 118 -2.58 11.62 0.66
CA ALA A 118 -1.55 12.42 -0.02
C ALA A 118 -1.37 11.98 -1.49
N ILE A 119 -1.24 10.67 -1.73
CA ILE A 119 -1.08 10.09 -3.07
C ILE A 119 -2.27 10.43 -3.96
N MET A 120 -3.49 10.11 -3.50
CA MET A 120 -4.70 10.30 -4.29
C MET A 120 -5.08 11.77 -4.42
N GLY A 121 -4.73 12.61 -3.42
CA GLY A 121 -4.95 14.05 -3.46
C GLY A 121 -4.32 14.72 -4.67
N HIS A 122 -3.18 14.21 -5.16
CA HIS A 122 -2.54 14.71 -6.37
C HIS A 122 -3.39 14.51 -7.64
N ALA A 123 -4.36 13.59 -7.65
CA ALA A 123 -5.24 13.36 -8.80
C ALA A 123 -6.40 14.36 -8.91
N PHE A 124 -6.65 15.15 -7.87
CA PHE A 124 -7.71 16.16 -7.86
C PHE A 124 -7.14 17.53 -8.26
N GLU A 125 -8.00 18.36 -8.84
CA GLU A 125 -7.66 19.74 -9.20
C GLU A 125 -7.94 20.68 -8.03
N ASP A 126 -7.29 21.85 -8.00
CA ASP A 126 -7.39 22.84 -6.91
C ASP A 126 -8.83 23.32 -6.65
N GLY A 127 -9.73 23.21 -7.66
CA GLY A 127 -11.14 23.59 -7.56
C GLY A 127 -12.09 22.48 -7.11
N TYR A 128 -11.61 21.24 -6.91
CA TYR A 128 -12.48 20.13 -6.55
C TYR A 128 -13.01 20.29 -5.10
N PRO A 129 -14.33 20.13 -4.84
CA PRO A 129 -14.89 20.33 -3.50
C PRO A 129 -14.19 19.43 -2.45
N PRO A 130 -13.55 19.99 -1.40
CA PRO A 130 -12.74 19.21 -0.45
C PRO A 130 -13.51 18.08 0.23
N ASP A 131 -14.74 18.33 0.68
CA ASP A 131 -15.57 17.30 1.34
C ASP A 131 -15.88 16.14 0.40
N ARG A 132 -16.11 16.42 -0.90
CA ARG A 132 -16.33 15.38 -1.90
C ARG A 132 -15.04 14.63 -2.21
N ARG A 133 -13.92 15.34 -2.36
CA ARG A 133 -12.59 14.74 -2.57
C ARG A 133 -12.28 13.73 -1.46
N ASP A 134 -12.38 14.17 -0.22
CA ASP A 134 -12.01 13.35 0.95
C ASP A 134 -12.95 12.14 1.09
N HIS A 135 -14.24 12.29 0.72
CA HIS A 135 -15.18 11.17 0.66
C HIS A 135 -14.84 10.16 -0.45
N VAL A 136 -14.44 10.64 -1.64
CA VAL A 136 -14.01 9.77 -2.74
C VAL A 136 -12.74 9.01 -2.37
N ILE A 137 -11.71 9.72 -1.88
CA ILE A 137 -10.43 9.14 -1.46
C ILE A 137 -10.66 8.04 -0.42
N ARG A 138 -11.41 8.31 0.65
CA ARG A 138 -11.68 7.33 1.70
C ARG A 138 -12.48 6.13 1.20
N THR A 139 -13.42 6.33 0.27
CA THR A 139 -14.18 5.22 -0.31
C THR A 139 -13.27 4.34 -1.18
N LEU A 140 -12.42 4.95 -2.01
CA LEU A 140 -11.43 4.23 -2.80
C LEU A 140 -10.42 3.48 -1.94
N GLU A 141 -9.99 4.06 -0.81
CA GLU A 141 -9.13 3.40 0.17
C GLU A 141 -9.76 2.12 0.72
N HIS A 142 -11.05 2.15 1.11
CA HIS A 142 -11.76 0.95 1.58
C HIS A 142 -11.88 -0.13 0.49
N VAL A 143 -12.18 0.27 -0.75
CA VAL A 143 -12.24 -0.65 -1.90
C VAL A 143 -10.87 -1.27 -2.14
N TRP A 144 -9.82 -0.46 -2.15
CA TRP A 144 -8.43 -0.89 -2.33
C TRP A 144 -8.03 -1.89 -1.25
N PHE A 145 -8.29 -1.56 0.02
CA PHE A 145 -7.97 -2.44 1.14
C PHE A 145 -8.69 -3.80 1.05
N SER A 146 -9.98 -3.79 0.71
CA SER A 146 -10.76 -5.01 0.48
C SER A 146 -10.19 -5.84 -0.68
N ALA A 147 -9.87 -5.18 -1.79
CA ALA A 147 -9.31 -5.82 -2.98
C ALA A 147 -7.94 -6.46 -2.70
N LEU A 148 -7.06 -5.78 -1.94
CA LEU A 148 -5.76 -6.30 -1.51
C LEU A 148 -5.88 -7.56 -0.66
N ILE A 149 -6.81 -7.56 0.31
CA ILE A 149 -7.07 -8.74 1.15
C ILE A 149 -7.60 -9.88 0.30
N GLY A 150 -8.57 -9.60 -0.58
CA GLY A 150 -9.15 -10.59 -1.49
C GLY A 150 -8.10 -11.22 -2.40
N TRP A 151 -7.23 -10.41 -2.99
CA TRP A 151 -6.12 -10.87 -3.84
C TRP A 151 -5.12 -11.72 -3.06
N LYS A 152 -4.62 -11.22 -1.91
CA LYS A 152 -3.67 -11.92 -1.05
C LYS A 152 -4.20 -13.30 -0.63
N ASN A 153 -5.47 -13.37 -0.25
CA ASN A 153 -6.15 -14.59 0.18
C ASN A 153 -6.64 -15.46 -0.98
N ARG A 154 -6.39 -15.04 -2.24
CA ARG A 154 -6.77 -15.74 -3.47
C ARG A 154 -8.28 -15.91 -3.67
N TRP A 155 -9.08 -15.02 -3.10
CA TRP A 155 -10.54 -14.97 -3.32
C TRP A 155 -10.90 -14.26 -4.62
N ILE A 156 -10.06 -13.30 -5.04
CA ILE A 156 -10.16 -12.61 -6.32
C ILE A 156 -8.80 -12.62 -7.02
N SER A 157 -8.80 -12.50 -8.35
CA SER A 157 -7.57 -12.32 -9.12
C SER A 157 -7.07 -10.89 -9.03
N PHE A 158 -5.83 -10.63 -9.49
CA PHE A 158 -5.30 -9.27 -9.52
C PHE A 158 -6.09 -8.40 -10.49
N GLU A 159 -6.41 -8.92 -11.67
CA GLU A 159 -7.23 -8.23 -12.67
C GLU A 159 -8.60 -7.86 -12.12
N ARG A 160 -9.19 -8.74 -11.29
CA ARG A 160 -10.45 -8.43 -10.61
C ARG A 160 -10.28 -7.32 -9.58
N ALA A 161 -9.21 -7.34 -8.79
CA ALA A 161 -8.91 -6.30 -7.82
C ALA A 161 -8.76 -4.91 -8.49
N ILE A 162 -8.08 -4.85 -9.64
CA ILE A 162 -7.95 -3.62 -10.43
C ILE A 162 -9.30 -3.18 -11.01
N SER A 163 -10.04 -4.10 -11.62
CA SER A 163 -11.37 -3.80 -12.18
C SER A 163 -12.34 -3.25 -11.12
N ASP A 164 -12.37 -3.82 -9.91
CA ASP A 164 -13.24 -3.33 -8.83
C ASP A 164 -12.86 -1.89 -8.40
N LEU A 165 -11.57 -1.54 -8.45
CA LEU A 165 -11.09 -0.18 -8.17
C LEU A 165 -11.46 0.81 -9.27
N GLU A 166 -11.30 0.43 -10.54
CA GLU A 166 -11.68 1.25 -11.69
C GLU A 166 -13.18 1.52 -11.73
N ASP A 167 -14.00 0.49 -11.48
CA ASP A 167 -15.45 0.59 -11.40
C ASP A 167 -15.86 1.52 -10.25
N ALA A 168 -15.25 1.38 -9.06
CA ALA A 168 -15.49 2.26 -7.93
C ALA A 168 -15.14 3.72 -8.26
N ALA A 169 -13.98 3.96 -8.88
CA ALA A 169 -13.59 5.30 -9.32
C ALA A 169 -14.59 5.87 -10.32
N GLY A 170 -15.07 5.07 -11.28
CA GLY A 170 -16.08 5.48 -12.25
C GLY A 170 -17.44 5.82 -11.64
N LEU A 171 -17.89 5.07 -10.64
CA LEU A 171 -19.14 5.33 -9.93
C LEU A 171 -19.08 6.59 -9.05
N LEU A 172 -17.91 6.88 -8.46
CA LEU A 172 -17.71 8.01 -7.56
C LEU A 172 -17.43 9.33 -8.29
N LEU A 173 -16.72 9.24 -9.41
CA LEU A 173 -16.28 10.35 -10.26
C LEU A 173 -17.10 10.35 -11.56
N THR A 174 -18.41 10.55 -11.43
CA THR A 174 -19.28 10.80 -12.57
C THR A 174 -18.92 12.15 -13.19
N GLU A 175 -18.61 12.15 -14.49
CA GLU A 175 -18.50 13.37 -15.30
C GLU A 175 -19.89 14.02 -15.38
N GLU A 176 -19.99 15.29 -14.96
CA GLU A 176 -21.15 16.15 -15.30
C GLU A 176 -20.97 16.75 -16.70
#